data_AF-S2YZH4-F1
#
_entry.id   AF-S2YZH4-F1
#
_cell.length_a   1.000
_cell.length_b   1.000
_cell.length_c   1.000
_cell.angle_alpha   90.00
_cell.angle_beta   90.00
_cell.angle_gamma   90.00
#
_symmetry.space_group_name_H-M   'P 1'
#
loop_
_entity.id
_entity.type
_entity.pdbx_description
1 polymer ?
#
loop_
_entity_poly.entity_id
_entity_poly.type
_entity_poly.pdbx_seq_one_letter_code
_entity_poly.pdbx_strand_id
1 'polypeptide(L)'
;MTQQSESTTTSTSTSPGTSLTTTTTTTTTATGQAGVPAAGKRFAPPFPPLAEPRPLGERRVWPRAFHDRLTAPLPGLKSMARFAREGSVRPDREGLADIPRLPYEPAPVPRVDARTVAVSWAGHASWVVQIGGLTVLTDPVWSRRILGTPTRITPVGVDWDTLPRIDAVVISHNHYDHLDAPTLRRLPRATPVFVPAGLGAWFRRRRFTTITELDWWEGAELGGVRFDFVPAHHWSKRTLTDTCRSLWGGWVLTAPDGRRVYFAGDTGYGHWFSRIGGRYPGIDLALLPIGAYDPRWWLSDVHCDPEEAVRAAQDVGARRMAPMHWGTFVLSAEPVLEPLTRVRAAWEKAGLDRDDLWDLPVGGSRVLD
;
A
#
# COMPACT_ATOMS: atom_id res chain seq x y z
N MET A 1 12.83 -70.47 6.06
CA MET A 1 13.45 -70.05 7.34
C MET A 1 14.85 -70.66 7.35
N THR A 2 15.81 -69.94 6.76
CA THR A 2 17.21 -70.37 6.51
C THR A 2 17.96 -69.07 6.15
N GLN A 3 18.60 -68.42 7.12
CA GLN A 3 20.04 -68.46 7.46
C GLN A 3 21.03 -67.93 6.38
N GLN A 4 21.76 -66.89 6.83
CA GLN A 4 23.20 -66.62 6.64
C GLN A 4 23.66 -66.06 5.27
N SER A 5 24.66 -65.18 5.16
CA SER A 5 25.94 -65.09 5.89
C SER A 5 26.63 -63.72 5.75
N GLU A 6 27.62 -63.49 6.61
CA GLU A 6 28.44 -62.30 6.83
C GLU A 6 29.58 -62.05 5.81
N SER A 7 30.03 -60.79 5.79
CA SER A 7 31.41 -60.26 5.70
C SER A 7 32.42 -60.79 4.65
N THR A 8 33.14 -59.87 3.98
CA THR A 8 34.61 -59.62 4.13
C THR A 8 35.11 -58.56 3.14
N THR A 9 35.56 -57.44 3.70
CA THR A 9 36.77 -56.61 3.47
C THR A 9 37.65 -56.65 2.18
N THR A 10 37.98 -55.43 1.72
CA THR A 10 39.27 -54.84 1.23
C THR A 10 39.86 -55.03 -0.19
N SER A 11 40.16 -53.86 -0.78
CA SER A 11 41.48 -53.39 -1.31
C SER A 11 41.71 -53.26 -2.83
N THR A 12 41.88 -51.99 -3.24
CA THR A 12 42.84 -51.36 -4.19
C THR A 12 43.38 -52.13 -5.42
N SER A 13 43.31 -51.48 -6.60
CA SER A 13 44.50 -51.07 -7.38
C SER A 13 44.12 -50.17 -8.60
N THR A 14 45.15 -49.66 -9.26
CA THR A 14 45.33 -48.37 -9.92
C THR A 14 45.32 -48.42 -11.47
N SER A 15 44.99 -47.27 -12.08
CA SER A 15 45.56 -46.73 -13.36
C SER A 15 45.01 -47.26 -14.71
N PRO A 16 45.32 -46.64 -15.87
CA PRO A 16 44.54 -45.53 -16.45
C PRO A 16 44.16 -45.75 -17.94
N GLY A 17 43.07 -45.12 -18.39
CA GLY A 17 42.63 -45.15 -19.78
C GLY A 17 42.95 -43.85 -20.53
N THR A 18 44.05 -43.85 -21.27
CA THR A 18 44.41 -42.80 -22.25
C THR A 18 43.66 -43.08 -23.55
N SER A 19 42.95 -42.09 -24.11
CA SER A 19 42.46 -42.13 -25.49
C SER A 19 42.91 -40.87 -26.21
N LEU A 20 43.83 -41.08 -27.15
CA LEU A 20 44.28 -40.12 -28.14
C LEU A 20 43.20 -39.98 -29.22
N THR A 21 42.84 -38.76 -29.59
CA THR A 21 42.34 -38.51 -30.94
C THR A 21 42.83 -37.16 -31.43
N THR A 22 43.51 -37.26 -32.56
CA THR A 22 44.28 -36.28 -33.31
C THR A 22 43.39 -35.15 -33.82
N THR A 23 43.70 -33.89 -33.48
CA THR A 23 43.08 -32.72 -34.12
C THR A 23 44.04 -32.18 -35.16
N THR A 24 43.68 -32.32 -36.43
CA THR A 24 44.43 -31.78 -37.58
C THR A 24 44.18 -30.29 -37.68
N THR A 25 45.25 -29.51 -37.56
CA THR A 25 45.31 -28.08 -37.81
C THR A 25 45.07 -27.79 -39.29
N THR A 26 44.10 -26.94 -39.62
CA THR A 26 44.05 -26.26 -40.92
C THR A 26 44.00 -24.77 -40.68
N THR A 27 45.14 -24.13 -40.93
CA THR A 27 45.32 -22.68 -40.88
C THR A 27 44.67 -22.08 -42.12
N THR A 28 43.68 -21.21 -41.94
CA THR A 28 43.24 -20.30 -43.00
C THR A 28 43.23 -18.89 -42.45
N THR A 29 44.23 -18.13 -42.87
CA THR A 29 44.41 -16.72 -42.59
C THR A 29 43.42 -15.94 -43.44
N ALA A 30 42.39 -15.37 -42.83
CA ALA A 30 41.52 -14.38 -43.46
C ALA A 30 41.48 -13.12 -42.59
N THR A 31 42.07 -12.09 -43.17
CA THR A 31 42.02 -10.65 -42.90
C THR A 31 40.83 -10.16 -42.06
N GLY A 32 41.15 -9.37 -41.05
CA GLY A 32 40.22 -8.88 -40.05
C GLY A 32 39.15 -7.92 -40.55
N GLN A 33 38.02 -7.98 -39.85
CA GLN A 33 37.26 -6.80 -39.45
C GLN A 33 36.98 -6.96 -37.96
N ALA A 34 37.50 -6.03 -37.16
CA ALA A 34 37.09 -5.88 -35.78
C ALA A 34 35.62 -5.46 -35.78
N GLY A 35 34.72 -6.42 -35.59
CA GLY A 35 33.32 -6.15 -35.31
C GLY A 35 33.24 -5.45 -33.97
N VAL A 36 33.02 -4.14 -34.00
CA VAL A 36 32.54 -3.39 -32.83
C VAL A 36 31.27 -4.10 -32.38
N PRO A 37 31.15 -4.57 -31.12
CA PRO A 37 29.89 -5.13 -30.66
C PRO A 37 28.85 -4.04 -30.84
N ALA A 38 27.84 -4.31 -31.66
CA ALA A 38 26.72 -3.42 -31.84
C ALA A 38 26.19 -3.10 -30.44
N ALA A 39 26.38 -1.85 -30.02
CA ALA A 39 25.82 -1.34 -28.79
C ALA A 39 24.30 -1.49 -28.95
N GLY A 40 23.76 -2.58 -28.42
CA GLY A 40 22.33 -2.77 -28.32
C GLY A 40 21.79 -1.49 -27.70
N LYS A 41 20.89 -0.80 -28.41
CA LYS A 41 20.24 0.40 -27.92
C LYS A 41 19.64 0.02 -26.57
N ARG A 42 20.33 0.36 -25.47
CA ARG A 42 19.76 0.30 -24.13
C ARG A 42 18.66 1.34 -24.17
N PHE A 43 17.43 0.90 -24.43
CA PHE A 43 16.27 1.73 -24.23
C PHE A 43 16.38 2.28 -22.81
N ALA A 44 16.36 3.60 -22.68
CA ALA A 44 16.25 4.21 -21.36
C ALA A 44 15.05 3.56 -20.66
N PRO A 45 15.15 3.24 -19.36
CA PRO A 45 14.02 2.70 -18.64
C PRO A 45 12.80 3.61 -18.86
N PRO A 46 11.59 3.05 -19.00
CA PRO A 46 10.38 3.81 -19.36
C PRO A 46 10.04 4.94 -18.36
N PHE A 47 10.69 4.93 -17.19
CA PHE A 47 10.57 5.93 -16.15
C PHE A 47 11.96 6.41 -15.70
N PRO A 48 12.11 7.70 -15.33
CA PRO A 48 13.33 8.16 -14.69
C PRO A 48 13.54 7.39 -13.37
N PRO A 49 14.81 7.21 -12.91
CA PRO A 49 15.12 6.60 -11.62
C PRO A 49 14.31 7.20 -10.47
N LEU A 50 14.17 6.43 -9.39
CA LEU A 50 13.60 6.95 -8.15
C LEU A 50 14.43 8.15 -7.67
N ALA A 51 13.76 9.17 -7.14
CA ALA A 51 14.45 10.34 -6.61
C ALA A 51 15.34 9.93 -5.42
N GLU A 52 16.48 10.60 -5.26
CA GLU A 52 17.29 10.45 -4.04
C GLU A 52 16.45 10.74 -2.80
N PRO A 53 16.59 9.96 -1.71
CA PRO A 53 15.86 10.20 -0.48
C PRO A 53 16.09 11.63 0.04
N ARG A 54 15.00 12.31 0.39
CA ARG A 54 15.03 13.61 1.05
C ARG A 54 15.48 13.46 2.51
N PRO A 55 16.21 14.45 3.07
CA PRO A 55 16.52 14.47 4.49
C PRO A 55 15.26 14.48 5.36
N LEU A 56 15.27 13.69 6.43
CA LEU A 56 14.16 13.65 7.39
C LEU A 56 13.97 15.00 8.08
N GLY A 57 12.72 15.43 8.22
CA GLY A 57 12.39 16.68 8.91
C GLY A 57 12.72 17.96 8.13
N GLU A 58 13.18 17.86 6.88
CA GLU A 58 13.49 19.02 6.04
C GLU A 58 12.27 19.93 5.92
N ARG A 59 12.42 21.19 6.32
CA ARG A 59 11.36 22.19 6.19
C ARG A 59 11.36 22.78 4.79
N ARG A 60 10.22 22.66 4.12
CA ARG A 60 10.04 23.11 2.74
C ARG A 60 8.93 24.14 2.64
N VAL A 61 8.98 24.94 1.57
CA VAL A 61 7.94 25.90 1.21
C VAL A 61 7.15 25.31 0.05
N TRP A 62 5.83 25.32 0.20
CA TRP A 62 4.89 24.73 -0.75
C TRP A 62 4.00 25.80 -1.36
N PRO A 63 3.40 25.54 -2.54
CA PRO A 63 2.32 26.36 -3.07
C PRO A 63 1.18 26.49 -2.05
N ARG A 64 0.37 27.55 -2.19
CA ARG A 64 -0.77 27.78 -1.29
C ARG A 64 -1.85 26.70 -1.40
N ALA A 65 -1.93 26.04 -2.56
CA ALA A 65 -2.84 24.94 -2.84
C ALA A 65 -2.31 24.09 -4.01
N PHE A 66 -2.87 22.90 -4.14
CA PHE A 66 -2.52 21.87 -5.13
C PHE A 66 -3.70 21.58 -6.08
N HIS A 67 -4.52 22.59 -6.43
CA HIS A 67 -5.64 22.41 -7.34
C HIS A 67 -5.21 21.94 -8.74
N ASP A 68 -3.99 22.27 -9.14
CA ASP A 68 -3.33 21.81 -10.39
C ASP A 68 -3.12 20.29 -10.43
N ARG A 69 -3.22 19.61 -9.28
CA ARG A 69 -3.04 18.16 -9.14
C ARG A 69 -4.35 17.37 -9.17
N LEU A 70 -5.51 18.05 -9.22
CA LEU A 70 -6.80 17.40 -9.35
C LEU A 70 -6.91 16.66 -10.68
N THR A 71 -7.36 15.40 -10.65
CA THR A 71 -7.61 14.60 -11.85
C THR A 71 -9.07 14.64 -12.31
N ALA A 72 -9.94 15.18 -11.47
CA ALA A 72 -11.35 15.41 -11.73
C ALA A 72 -11.78 16.74 -11.09
N PRO A 73 -12.79 17.43 -11.64
CA PRO A 73 -13.32 18.63 -11.03
C PRO A 73 -13.89 18.31 -9.64
N LEU A 74 -13.69 19.23 -8.69
CA LEU A 74 -14.32 19.12 -7.38
C LEU A 74 -15.86 19.09 -7.52
N PRO A 75 -16.58 18.43 -6.61
CA PRO A 75 -18.02 18.37 -6.71
C PRO A 75 -18.67 19.75 -6.72
N GLY A 76 -19.39 20.06 -7.80
CA GLY A 76 -20.00 21.37 -8.04
C GLY A 76 -21.42 21.51 -7.51
N LEU A 77 -21.99 22.71 -7.62
CA LEU A 77 -23.36 23.04 -7.16
C LEU A 77 -24.44 22.12 -7.74
N LYS A 78 -24.32 21.73 -9.02
CA LYS A 78 -25.26 20.81 -9.68
C LYS A 78 -25.24 19.42 -9.04
N SER A 79 -24.03 18.92 -8.78
CA SER A 79 -23.84 17.64 -8.12
C SER A 79 -24.40 17.71 -6.69
N MET A 80 -24.16 18.80 -5.95
CA MET A 80 -24.73 19.03 -4.61
C MET A 80 -26.26 19.10 -4.62
N ALA A 81 -26.86 19.72 -5.64
CA ALA A 81 -28.31 19.79 -5.81
C ALA A 81 -28.92 18.42 -6.13
N ARG A 82 -28.26 17.63 -6.99
CA ARG A 82 -28.65 16.24 -7.27
C ARG A 82 -28.57 15.38 -6.01
N PHE A 83 -27.51 15.55 -5.23
CA PHE A 83 -27.30 14.87 -3.96
C PHE A 83 -28.40 15.20 -2.94
N ALA A 84 -28.77 16.48 -2.80
CA ALA A 84 -29.88 16.89 -1.94
C ALA A 84 -31.23 16.31 -2.37
N ARG A 85 -31.42 16.04 -3.67
CA ARG A 85 -32.64 15.44 -4.24
C ARG A 85 -32.70 13.92 -4.07
N GLU A 86 -31.57 13.22 -4.26
CA GLU A 86 -31.50 11.75 -4.28
C GLU A 86 -31.35 11.14 -2.87
N GLY A 87 -30.99 11.95 -1.87
CA GLY A 87 -31.41 11.72 -0.49
C GLY A 87 -30.77 10.54 0.25
N SER A 88 -29.70 9.92 -0.25
CA SER A 88 -29.01 8.88 0.51
C SER A 88 -27.49 9.01 0.47
N VAL A 89 -26.92 9.32 1.63
CA VAL A 89 -25.47 9.34 1.92
C VAL A 89 -25.09 8.15 2.81
N ARG A 90 -26.06 7.30 3.11
CA ARG A 90 -25.96 6.22 4.09
C ARG A 90 -26.80 5.04 3.65
N PRO A 91 -26.43 3.81 3.98
CA PRO A 91 -27.24 2.66 3.65
C PRO A 91 -28.57 2.75 4.39
N ASP A 92 -29.61 2.18 3.80
CA ASP A 92 -30.89 2.03 4.47
C ASP A 92 -30.83 0.97 5.59
N ARG A 93 -31.97 0.66 6.19
CA ARG A 93 -32.03 -0.33 7.28
C ARG A 93 -31.55 -1.71 6.84
N GLU A 94 -31.82 -2.10 5.60
CA GLU A 94 -31.43 -3.41 5.05
C GLU A 94 -29.92 -3.43 4.80
N GLY A 95 -29.37 -2.35 4.25
CA GLY A 95 -27.93 -2.17 4.05
C GLY A 95 -27.09 -2.16 5.34
N LEU A 96 -27.71 -1.87 6.49
CA LEU A 96 -27.09 -1.94 7.82
C LEU A 96 -27.38 -3.25 8.58
N ALA A 97 -28.26 -4.12 8.08
CA ALA A 97 -28.69 -5.32 8.79
C ALA A 97 -27.55 -6.33 9.01
N ASP A 98 -26.56 -6.32 8.12
CA ASP A 98 -25.41 -7.23 8.13
C ASP A 98 -24.23 -6.76 9.01
N ILE A 99 -24.36 -5.66 9.77
CA ILE A 99 -23.31 -5.22 10.71
C ILE A 99 -22.83 -6.36 11.64
N PRO A 100 -23.69 -7.20 12.25
CA PRO A 100 -23.24 -8.30 13.11
C PRO A 100 -22.43 -9.39 12.40
N ARG A 101 -22.43 -9.40 11.06
CA ARG A 101 -21.69 -10.38 10.22
C ARG A 101 -20.35 -9.83 9.73
N LEU A 102 -20.02 -8.57 10.03
CA LEU A 102 -18.73 -8.00 9.66
C LEU A 102 -17.60 -8.76 10.36
N PRO A 103 -16.56 -9.19 9.63
CA PRO A 103 -15.49 -10.00 10.20
C PRO A 103 -14.64 -9.15 11.16
N TYR A 104 -14.58 -9.59 12.41
CA TYR A 104 -13.89 -8.91 13.50
C TYR A 104 -13.22 -9.94 14.42
N GLU A 105 -11.89 -9.91 14.46
CA GLU A 105 -11.06 -10.82 15.24
C GLU A 105 -9.93 -10.01 15.87
N PRO A 106 -10.20 -9.29 16.98
CA PRO A 106 -9.20 -8.45 17.60
C PRO A 106 -8.03 -9.29 18.12
N ALA A 107 -6.82 -8.92 17.73
CA ALA A 107 -5.61 -9.65 18.08
C ALA A 107 -4.43 -8.67 18.27
N PRO A 108 -3.44 -9.03 19.12
CA PRO A 108 -2.18 -8.30 19.14
C PRO A 108 -1.45 -8.48 17.80
N VAL A 109 -0.63 -7.50 17.44
CA VAL A 109 0.22 -7.61 16.25
C VAL A 109 1.26 -8.73 16.44
N PRO A 110 1.64 -9.44 15.36
CA PRO A 110 2.64 -10.50 15.46
C PRO A 110 4.01 -9.93 15.84
N ARG A 111 4.83 -10.74 16.53
CA ARG A 111 6.23 -10.43 16.76
C ARG A 111 7.05 -11.01 15.62
N VAL A 112 7.67 -10.14 14.83
CA VAL A 112 8.46 -10.54 13.65
C VAL A 112 9.85 -9.91 13.70
N ASP A 113 10.82 -10.54 13.03
CA ASP A 113 12.18 -10.01 12.91
C ASP A 113 12.27 -8.94 11.81
N ALA A 114 13.43 -8.28 11.68
CA ALA A 114 13.62 -7.21 10.70
C ALA A 114 13.58 -7.67 9.23
N ARG A 115 13.66 -8.98 8.99
CA ARG A 115 13.60 -9.63 7.67
C ARG A 115 12.24 -10.27 7.43
N THR A 116 11.21 -9.89 8.17
CA THR A 116 9.85 -10.36 7.95
C THR A 116 8.95 -9.15 7.82
N VAL A 117 8.11 -9.13 6.78
CA VAL A 117 7.07 -8.11 6.64
C VAL A 117 5.76 -8.65 7.19
N ALA A 118 5.12 -7.91 8.07
CA ALA A 118 3.80 -8.27 8.59
C ALA A 118 2.85 -7.08 8.53
N VAL A 119 1.57 -7.36 8.33
CA VAL A 119 0.51 -6.37 8.35
C VAL A 119 -0.61 -6.81 9.28
N SER A 120 -1.11 -5.87 10.08
CA SER A 120 -2.28 -6.06 10.94
C SER A 120 -3.31 -4.98 10.65
N TRP A 121 -4.54 -5.36 10.35
CA TRP A 121 -5.60 -4.41 10.01
C TRP A 121 -6.31 -3.91 11.26
N ALA A 122 -6.11 -2.63 11.63
CA ALA A 122 -6.81 -2.04 12.78
C ALA A 122 -8.26 -1.59 12.45
N GLY A 123 -8.60 -1.58 11.16
CA GLY A 123 -9.88 -1.12 10.61
C GLY A 123 -9.73 0.17 9.79
N HIS A 124 -10.68 0.42 8.91
CA HIS A 124 -10.66 1.52 7.93
C HIS A 124 -9.41 1.49 7.05
N ALA A 125 -8.70 2.60 6.87
CA ALA A 125 -7.38 2.67 6.22
C ALA A 125 -6.21 2.52 7.21
N SER A 126 -6.48 2.15 8.47
CA SER A 126 -5.47 2.04 9.52
C SER A 126 -4.83 0.66 9.54
N TRP A 127 -3.56 0.61 9.16
CA TRP A 127 -2.72 -0.59 9.22
C TRP A 127 -1.56 -0.39 10.18
N VAL A 128 -1.17 -1.48 10.85
CA VAL A 128 0.14 -1.62 11.46
C VAL A 128 1.00 -2.43 10.49
N VAL A 129 2.03 -1.81 9.93
CA VAL A 129 2.93 -2.43 8.97
C VAL A 129 4.30 -2.59 9.62
N GLN A 130 4.73 -3.83 9.83
CA GLN A 130 6.08 -4.15 10.27
C GLN A 130 6.94 -4.46 9.05
N ILE A 131 7.96 -3.65 8.77
CA ILE A 131 8.79 -3.75 7.57
C ILE A 131 10.21 -3.26 7.85
N GLY A 132 11.24 -4.03 7.48
CA GLY A 132 12.64 -3.66 7.69
C GLY A 132 13.00 -3.37 9.16
N GLY A 133 12.32 -4.01 10.10
CA GLY A 133 12.48 -3.78 11.54
C GLY A 133 11.74 -2.54 12.09
N LEU A 134 11.03 -1.78 11.25
CA LEU A 134 10.18 -0.66 11.68
C LEU A 134 8.73 -1.11 11.90
N THR A 135 8.06 -0.49 12.86
CA THR A 135 6.58 -0.50 12.98
C THR A 135 6.01 0.83 12.48
N VAL A 136 5.32 0.79 11.35
CA VAL A 136 4.73 1.95 10.66
C VAL A 136 3.22 1.92 10.79
N LEU A 137 2.60 3.04 11.14
CA LEU A 137 1.15 3.21 11.06
C LEU A 137 0.76 3.94 9.77
N THR A 138 -0.21 3.40 9.03
CA THR A 138 -0.87 4.10 7.93
C THR A 138 -2.14 4.77 8.46
N ASP A 139 -2.37 6.05 8.13
CA ASP A 139 -3.63 6.77 8.41
C ASP A 139 -4.32 6.37 9.74
N PRO A 140 -3.66 6.55 10.90
CA PRO A 140 -4.08 5.89 12.13
C PRO A 140 -5.33 6.54 12.74
N VAL A 141 -6.42 5.78 12.83
CA VAL A 141 -7.70 6.17 13.43
C VAL A 141 -8.18 5.14 14.46
N TRP A 142 -7.78 5.35 15.71
CA TRP A 142 -8.25 4.59 16.87
C TRP A 142 -9.50 5.22 17.51
N SER A 143 -9.93 6.38 17.03
CA SER A 143 -11.10 7.07 17.56
C SER A 143 -12.39 6.28 17.33
N ARG A 144 -13.27 6.29 18.34
CA ARG A 144 -14.62 5.72 18.25
C ARG A 144 -15.51 6.45 17.24
N ARG A 145 -15.25 7.74 17.00
CA ARG A 145 -16.00 8.60 16.09
C ARG A 145 -15.06 9.59 15.44
N ILE A 146 -15.29 9.84 14.15
CA ILE A 146 -14.66 10.88 13.36
C ILE A 146 -15.68 12.01 13.12
N LEU A 147 -15.19 13.22 12.87
CA LEU A 147 -16.08 14.37 12.70
C LEU A 147 -16.92 14.21 11.42
N GLY A 148 -18.24 14.33 11.53
CA GLY A 148 -19.16 14.26 10.40
C GLY A 148 -19.78 12.88 10.16
N THR A 149 -19.42 11.85 10.92
CA THR A 149 -19.97 10.49 10.75
C THR A 149 -20.62 9.96 12.03
N PRO A 150 -21.42 8.89 11.92
CA PRO A 150 -21.78 8.06 13.07
C PRO A 150 -20.55 7.45 13.75
N THR A 151 -20.77 6.86 14.91
CA THR A 151 -19.79 5.99 15.58
C THR A 151 -19.34 4.86 14.64
N ARG A 152 -18.07 4.44 14.73
CA ARG A 152 -17.57 3.26 14.00
C ARG A 152 -18.44 2.02 14.27
N ILE A 153 -18.76 1.26 13.23
CA ILE A 153 -19.63 0.07 13.30
C ILE A 153 -18.87 -1.17 13.74
N THR A 154 -17.60 -1.30 13.34
CA THR A 154 -16.68 -2.35 13.81
C THR A 154 -15.64 -1.71 14.72
N PRO A 155 -15.41 -2.19 15.96
CA PRO A 155 -14.38 -1.66 16.87
C PRO A 155 -12.96 -1.73 16.30
N VAL A 156 -12.00 -1.09 16.98
CA VAL A 156 -10.58 -1.17 16.55
C VAL A 156 -10.06 -2.58 16.74
N GLY A 157 -9.44 -3.13 15.71
CA GLY A 157 -8.98 -4.53 15.71
C GLY A 157 -7.69 -4.76 16.48
N VAL A 158 -6.86 -3.73 16.62
CA VAL A 158 -5.59 -3.80 17.34
C VAL A 158 -5.66 -2.87 18.53
N ASP A 159 -5.55 -3.43 19.74
CA ASP A 159 -5.51 -2.61 20.95
C ASP A 159 -4.23 -1.78 20.97
N TRP A 160 -4.39 -0.48 21.21
CA TRP A 160 -3.28 0.45 21.22
C TRP A 160 -2.24 0.12 22.26
N ASP A 161 -2.67 -0.36 23.43
CA ASP A 161 -1.75 -0.63 24.54
C ASP A 161 -0.94 -1.91 24.30
N THR A 162 -1.28 -2.67 23.25
CA THR A 162 -0.53 -3.84 22.78
C THR A 162 0.41 -3.52 21.61
N LEU A 163 0.37 -2.30 21.07
CA LEU A 163 1.22 -1.91 19.96
C LEU A 163 2.69 -1.90 20.38
N PRO A 164 3.60 -2.41 19.54
CA PRO A 164 5.02 -2.13 19.65
C PRO A 164 5.29 -0.64 19.60
N ARG A 165 6.54 -0.26 19.87
CA ARG A 165 6.98 1.12 19.64
C ARG A 165 6.73 1.49 18.18
N ILE A 166 5.97 2.57 17.98
CA ILE A 166 5.71 3.10 16.64
C ILE A 166 6.92 3.90 16.17
N ASP A 167 7.54 3.46 15.09
CA ASP A 167 8.73 4.06 14.49
C ASP A 167 8.38 5.19 13.52
N ALA A 168 7.26 5.07 12.82
CA ALA A 168 6.83 6.08 11.86
C ALA A 168 5.31 6.08 11.68
N VAL A 169 4.79 7.20 11.19
CA VAL A 169 3.43 7.32 10.66
C VAL A 169 3.51 7.83 9.23
N VAL A 170 2.74 7.23 8.34
CA VAL A 170 2.49 7.75 7.00
C VAL A 170 1.05 8.25 6.90
N ILE A 171 0.87 9.41 6.27
CA ILE A 171 -0.46 10.01 6.04
C ILE A 171 -0.70 10.12 4.54
N SER A 172 -1.80 9.56 4.04
CA SER A 172 -2.20 9.66 2.62
C SER A 172 -2.71 11.05 2.26
N HIS A 173 -3.61 11.58 3.07
CA HIS A 173 -4.27 12.87 2.86
C HIS A 173 -4.91 13.38 4.16
N ASN A 174 -5.56 14.55 4.10
CA ASN A 174 -5.95 15.26 5.30
C ASN A 174 -7.40 15.01 5.77
N HIS A 175 -8.20 14.12 5.20
CA HIS A 175 -9.58 13.91 5.66
C HIS A 175 -9.65 13.38 7.10
N TYR A 176 -10.81 13.55 7.75
CA TYR A 176 -10.95 13.24 9.19
C TYR A 176 -10.82 11.76 9.53
N ASP A 177 -11.15 10.89 8.58
CA ASP A 177 -11.05 9.44 8.66
C ASP A 177 -9.67 8.90 8.29
N HIS A 178 -8.73 9.76 7.89
CA HIS A 178 -7.33 9.40 7.61
C HIS A 178 -6.33 10.14 8.51
N LEU A 179 -6.73 11.29 9.03
CA LEU A 179 -5.90 12.15 9.89
C LEU A 179 -6.65 12.46 11.20
N ASP A 180 -6.53 11.53 12.15
CA ASP A 180 -7.21 11.58 13.44
C ASP A 180 -6.34 12.20 14.55
N ALA A 181 -6.72 13.42 14.96
CA ALA A 181 -5.96 14.17 15.96
C ALA A 181 -5.92 13.52 17.36
N PRO A 182 -7.00 12.91 17.89
CA PRO A 182 -6.96 12.12 19.12
C PRO A 182 -5.93 10.99 19.06
N THR A 183 -5.92 10.19 17.99
CA THR A 183 -4.96 9.08 17.83
C THR A 183 -3.53 9.60 17.80
N LEU A 184 -3.23 10.59 16.95
CA LEU A 184 -1.89 11.18 16.86
C LEU A 184 -1.45 11.88 18.14
N ARG A 185 -2.38 12.24 19.04
CA ARG A 185 -2.01 12.82 20.35
C ARG A 185 -1.33 11.81 21.26
N ARG A 186 -1.56 10.51 21.06
CA ARG A 186 -1.01 9.42 21.87
C ARG A 186 0.47 9.14 21.56
N LEU A 187 0.97 9.59 20.41
CA LEU A 187 2.34 9.38 19.98
C LEU A 187 3.32 10.36 20.63
N PRO A 188 4.57 9.93 20.90
CA PRO A 188 5.68 10.84 21.17
C PRO A 188 5.81 11.88 20.06
N ARG A 189 6.10 13.13 20.43
CA ARG A 189 6.23 14.23 19.44
C ARG A 189 7.45 14.11 18.52
N ALA A 190 8.43 13.31 18.95
CA ALA A 190 9.60 12.97 18.17
C ALA A 190 9.34 11.84 17.15
N THR A 191 8.19 11.15 17.19
CA THR A 191 7.84 10.11 16.21
C THR A 191 7.89 10.72 14.80
N PRO A 192 8.73 10.19 13.90
CA PRO A 192 8.74 10.56 12.49
C PRO A 192 7.36 10.46 11.86
N VAL A 193 6.92 11.53 11.22
CA VAL A 193 5.70 11.55 10.40
C VAL A 193 6.04 11.92 8.97
N PHE A 194 5.60 11.09 8.04
CA PHE A 194 5.72 11.28 6.61
C PHE A 194 4.36 11.69 6.07
N VAL A 195 4.30 12.87 5.47
CA VAL A 195 3.02 13.53 5.16
C VAL A 195 3.05 14.16 3.78
N PRO A 196 1.88 14.38 3.15
CA PRO A 196 1.81 15.05 1.87
C PRO A 196 2.29 16.50 1.99
N ALA A 197 2.87 17.01 0.91
CA ALA A 197 3.23 18.41 0.75
C ALA A 197 2.12 19.37 1.25
N GLY A 198 2.50 20.37 2.03
CA GLY A 198 1.57 21.37 2.60
C GLY A 198 0.86 20.95 3.90
N LEU A 199 0.97 19.68 4.32
CA LEU A 199 0.34 19.22 5.57
C LEU A 199 1.19 19.49 6.83
N GLY A 200 2.48 19.80 6.70
CA GLY A 200 3.37 19.88 7.85
C GLY A 200 3.00 20.95 8.87
N ALA A 201 2.37 22.06 8.45
CA ALA A 201 1.87 23.08 9.37
C ALA A 201 0.83 22.52 10.37
N TRP A 202 0.01 21.54 9.96
CA TRP A 202 -0.97 20.89 10.84
C TRP A 202 -0.29 20.10 11.97
N PHE A 203 0.80 19.41 11.65
CA PHE A 203 1.62 18.62 12.58
C PHE A 203 2.47 19.50 13.50
N ARG A 204 3.08 20.57 12.97
CA ARG A 204 3.85 21.55 13.76
C ARG A 204 2.99 22.23 14.82
N ARG A 205 1.75 22.62 14.47
CA ARG A 205 0.78 23.14 15.47
C ARG A 205 0.45 22.14 16.58
N ARG A 206 0.67 20.85 16.35
CA ARG A 206 0.52 19.75 17.32
C ARG A 206 1.85 19.30 17.91
N ARG A 207 2.90 20.10 17.76
CA ARG A 207 4.23 19.96 18.37
C ARG A 207 5.06 18.78 17.88
N PHE A 208 4.68 18.11 16.78
CA PHE A 208 5.57 17.13 16.16
C PHE A 208 6.85 17.81 15.68
N THR A 209 7.99 17.18 15.91
CA THR A 209 9.32 17.76 15.61
C THR A 209 9.96 17.16 14.37
N THR A 210 9.61 15.93 14.02
CA THR A 210 10.19 15.20 12.88
C THR A 210 9.12 15.02 11.81
N ILE A 211 9.00 15.98 10.91
CA ILE A 211 7.93 16.05 9.90
C ILE A 211 8.56 16.12 8.51
N THR A 212 8.37 15.07 7.72
CA THR A 212 8.87 14.98 6.35
C THR A 212 7.71 15.20 5.38
N GLU A 213 7.71 16.35 4.69
CA GLU A 213 6.72 16.70 3.68
C GLU A 213 7.23 16.32 2.28
N LEU A 214 6.49 15.49 1.54
CA LEU A 214 6.87 15.01 0.21
C LEU A 214 5.83 15.38 -0.86
N ASP A 215 6.30 15.77 -2.05
CA ASP A 215 5.50 15.77 -3.29
C ASP A 215 5.49 14.36 -3.89
N TRP A 216 4.62 14.13 -4.87
CA TRP A 216 4.59 12.89 -5.62
C TRP A 216 5.95 12.54 -6.23
N TRP A 217 6.28 11.25 -6.19
CA TRP A 217 7.52 10.66 -6.69
C TRP A 217 8.78 11.09 -5.92
N GLU A 218 8.63 11.80 -4.81
CA GLU A 218 9.70 12.00 -3.85
C GLU A 218 9.66 10.89 -2.79
N GLY A 219 10.83 10.58 -2.25
CA GLY A 219 10.97 9.62 -1.17
C GLY A 219 11.86 10.13 -0.04
N ALA A 220 11.84 9.44 1.08
CA ALA A 220 12.75 9.63 2.21
C ALA A 220 13.06 8.27 2.84
N GLU A 221 14.10 8.20 3.67
CA GLU A 221 14.54 6.93 4.25
C GLU A 221 14.65 7.03 5.77
N LEU A 222 14.21 5.99 6.47
CA LEU A 222 14.35 5.82 7.92
C LEU A 222 14.75 4.37 8.18
N GLY A 223 15.87 4.15 8.89
CA GLY A 223 16.30 2.80 9.27
C GLY A 223 16.48 1.83 8.09
N GLY A 224 16.88 2.31 6.91
CA GLY A 224 17.00 1.51 5.69
C GLY A 224 15.68 1.22 4.96
N VAL A 225 14.54 1.58 5.53
CA VAL A 225 13.24 1.50 4.86
C VAL A 225 13.00 2.80 4.09
N ARG A 226 12.71 2.67 2.80
CA ARG A 226 12.38 3.80 1.93
C ARG A 226 10.87 4.03 1.91
N PHE A 227 10.48 5.30 2.04
CA PHE A 227 9.12 5.81 2.04
C PHE A 227 8.93 6.70 0.81
N ASP A 228 8.26 6.21 -0.22
CA ASP A 228 7.96 6.97 -1.43
C ASP A 228 6.51 7.45 -1.44
N PHE A 229 6.28 8.74 -1.66
CA PHE A 229 4.93 9.28 -1.80
C PHE A 229 4.50 9.23 -3.26
N VAL A 230 3.36 8.59 -3.55
CA VAL A 230 2.88 8.35 -4.92
C VAL A 230 1.53 9.03 -5.18
N PRO A 231 1.19 9.37 -6.44
CA PRO A 231 -0.08 10.02 -6.76
C PRO A 231 -1.30 9.15 -6.48
N ALA A 232 -2.43 9.82 -6.27
CA ALA A 232 -3.77 9.24 -6.19
C ALA A 232 -4.79 10.12 -6.92
N HIS A 233 -5.89 9.51 -7.37
CA HIS A 233 -7.08 10.21 -7.85
C HIS A 233 -7.93 10.61 -6.64
N HIS A 234 -7.60 11.72 -5.98
CA HIS A 234 -8.35 12.22 -4.82
C HIS A 234 -8.19 13.74 -4.65
N TRP A 235 -8.45 14.24 -3.46
CA TRP A 235 -8.30 15.64 -3.07
C TRP A 235 -8.14 15.74 -1.55
N SER A 236 -8.05 16.97 -1.01
CA SER A 236 -7.90 17.19 0.43
C SER A 236 -8.81 18.32 0.92
N LYS A 237 -9.42 18.16 2.10
CA LYS A 237 -10.19 19.19 2.82
C LYS A 237 -10.47 18.80 4.26
N ARG A 238 -10.30 19.73 5.20
CA ARG A 238 -10.72 19.56 6.62
C ARG A 238 -11.62 20.65 7.13
N THR A 239 -11.56 21.83 6.54
CA THR A 239 -12.30 23.00 6.96
C THR A 239 -12.97 23.63 5.74
N LEU A 240 -13.76 24.69 5.96
CA LEU A 240 -14.46 25.36 4.87
C LEU A 240 -13.51 26.10 3.91
N THR A 241 -12.24 26.32 4.28
CA THR A 241 -11.32 27.22 3.55
C THR A 241 -10.02 26.55 3.12
N ASP A 242 -9.86 25.24 3.30
CA ASP A 242 -8.59 24.54 3.08
C ASP A 242 -8.61 23.47 1.99
N THR A 243 -9.60 23.52 1.11
CA THR A 243 -9.66 22.65 -0.06
C THR A 243 -8.35 22.70 -0.84
N CYS A 244 -7.76 21.52 -1.05
CA CYS A 244 -6.49 21.28 -1.72
C CYS A 244 -5.31 22.09 -1.16
N ARG A 245 -5.34 22.55 0.11
CA ARG A 245 -4.18 23.25 0.72
C ARG A 245 -3.05 22.32 1.16
N SER A 246 -3.29 21.02 1.19
CA SER A 246 -2.27 19.98 1.22
C SER A 246 -2.47 19.03 0.06
N LEU A 247 -1.42 18.33 -0.32
CA LEU A 247 -1.49 17.25 -1.30
C LEU A 247 -2.18 16.00 -0.71
N TRP A 248 -2.37 14.99 -1.55
CA TRP A 248 -2.97 13.67 -1.26
C TRP A 248 -2.25 12.61 -2.11
N GLY A 249 -2.29 11.34 -1.71
CA GLY A 249 -1.56 10.29 -2.42
C GLY A 249 -1.54 8.97 -1.64
N GLY A 250 -0.72 8.03 -2.12
CA GLY A 250 -0.39 6.79 -1.44
C GLY A 250 1.08 6.74 -1.04
N TRP A 251 1.50 5.61 -0.47
CA TRP A 251 2.87 5.35 -0.04
C TRP A 251 3.36 4.00 -0.55
N VAL A 252 4.57 3.95 -1.11
CA VAL A 252 5.30 2.69 -1.32
C VAL A 252 6.39 2.60 -0.28
N LEU A 253 6.32 1.57 0.56
CA LEU A 253 7.33 1.24 1.55
C LEU A 253 8.23 0.15 0.98
N THR A 254 9.53 0.41 0.85
CA THR A 254 10.51 -0.58 0.37
C THR A 254 11.47 -0.94 1.51
N ALA A 255 11.51 -2.23 1.86
CA ALA A 255 12.45 -2.78 2.83
C ALA A 255 13.89 -2.79 2.29
N PRO A 256 14.91 -2.90 3.16
CA PRO A 256 16.31 -3.04 2.73
C PRO A 256 16.58 -4.22 1.79
N ASP A 257 15.79 -5.29 1.90
CA ASP A 257 15.89 -6.48 1.04
C ASP A 257 15.07 -6.38 -0.26
N GLY A 258 14.43 -5.24 -0.50
CA GLY A 258 13.69 -4.93 -1.72
C GLY A 258 12.20 -5.29 -1.68
N ARG A 259 11.68 -5.91 -0.61
CA ARG A 259 10.23 -6.17 -0.50
C ARG A 259 9.43 -4.88 -0.39
N ARG A 260 8.23 -4.87 -0.99
CA ARG A 260 7.42 -3.65 -1.14
C ARG A 260 5.98 -3.82 -0.68
N VAL A 261 5.53 -2.86 0.13
CA VAL A 261 4.12 -2.66 0.50
C VAL A 261 3.64 -1.34 -0.10
N TYR A 262 2.58 -1.39 -0.90
CA TYR A 262 1.90 -0.22 -1.42
C TYR A 262 0.65 0.06 -0.61
N PHE A 263 0.57 1.23 0.02
CA PHE A 263 -0.62 1.75 0.66
C PHE A 263 -1.25 2.84 -0.22
N ALA A 264 -2.43 2.57 -0.79
CA ALA A 264 -3.01 3.47 -1.78
C ALA A 264 -3.61 4.76 -1.21
N GLY A 265 -3.93 4.79 0.10
CA GLY A 265 -4.84 5.79 0.65
C GLY A 265 -6.22 5.68 -0.01
N ASP A 266 -6.89 6.83 -0.12
CA ASP A 266 -8.11 6.96 -0.91
C ASP A 266 -7.79 7.39 -2.34
N THR A 267 -8.38 6.70 -3.30
CA THR A 267 -8.20 6.99 -4.71
C THR A 267 -9.34 6.43 -5.53
N GLY A 268 -9.74 7.16 -6.58
CA GLY A 268 -10.49 6.64 -7.71
C GLY A 268 -9.61 5.78 -8.61
N TYR A 269 -10.23 5.07 -9.55
CA TYR A 269 -9.52 4.25 -10.53
C TYR A 269 -8.98 5.10 -11.69
N GLY A 270 -7.76 4.79 -12.14
CA GLY A 270 -7.19 5.44 -13.31
C GLY A 270 -5.71 5.17 -13.54
N HIS A 271 -5.12 6.00 -14.39
CA HIS A 271 -3.79 5.81 -14.95
C HIS A 271 -2.63 5.86 -13.94
N TRP A 272 -2.87 6.32 -12.70
CA TRP A 272 -1.82 6.33 -11.69
C TRP A 272 -1.37 4.91 -11.32
N PHE A 273 -2.27 3.92 -11.30
CA PHE A 273 -1.91 2.56 -10.93
C PHE A 273 -0.87 1.93 -11.86
N SER A 274 -1.08 2.00 -13.19
CA SER A 274 -0.11 1.46 -14.14
C SER A 274 1.21 2.23 -14.13
N ARG A 275 1.19 3.55 -13.86
CA ARG A 275 2.41 4.35 -13.67
C ARG A 275 3.16 3.96 -12.40
N ILE A 276 2.46 3.68 -11.30
CA ILE A 276 3.04 3.19 -10.06
C ILE A 276 3.67 1.82 -10.29
N GLY A 277 2.96 0.87 -10.91
CA GLY A 277 3.49 -0.47 -11.21
C GLY A 277 4.72 -0.44 -12.10
N GLY A 278 4.74 0.44 -13.11
CA GLY A 278 5.90 0.63 -13.96
C GLY A 278 7.12 1.23 -13.25
N ARG A 279 6.90 2.06 -12.22
CA ARG A 279 7.97 2.73 -11.46
C ARG A 279 8.46 1.92 -10.26
N TYR A 280 7.62 1.05 -9.70
CA TYR A 280 7.89 0.19 -8.56
C TYR A 280 7.60 -1.29 -8.88
N PRO A 281 8.35 -1.92 -9.79
CA PRO A 281 8.04 -3.29 -10.23
C PRO A 281 8.21 -4.31 -9.09
N GLY A 282 7.27 -5.24 -8.94
CA GLY A 282 7.32 -6.26 -7.89
C GLY A 282 6.84 -5.75 -6.54
N ILE A 283 5.63 -5.16 -6.50
CA ILE A 283 4.93 -4.89 -5.24
C ILE A 283 4.49 -6.23 -4.65
N ASP A 284 4.91 -6.54 -3.42
CA ASP A 284 4.54 -7.80 -2.77
C ASP A 284 3.12 -7.76 -2.20
N LEU A 285 2.68 -6.59 -1.76
CA LEU A 285 1.36 -6.37 -1.20
C LEU A 285 0.82 -4.98 -1.52
N ALA A 286 -0.40 -4.89 -2.03
CA ALA A 286 -1.15 -3.65 -2.18
C ALA A 286 -2.32 -3.59 -1.18
N LEU A 287 -2.33 -2.55 -0.35
CA LEU A 287 -3.43 -2.17 0.54
C LEU A 287 -4.34 -1.20 -0.22
N LEU A 288 -5.52 -1.65 -0.62
CA LEU A 288 -6.39 -0.95 -1.59
C LEU A 288 -7.79 -0.69 -1.02
N PRO A 289 -8.33 0.53 -1.15
CA PRO A 289 -9.67 0.84 -0.67
C PRO A 289 -10.73 0.13 -1.51
N ILE A 290 -11.77 -0.39 -0.85
CA ILE A 290 -12.92 -1.02 -1.51
C ILE A 290 -14.27 -0.48 -1.03
N GLY A 291 -14.28 0.52 -0.14
CA GLY A 291 -15.50 1.16 0.39
C GLY A 291 -15.63 2.60 -0.08
N ALA A 292 -16.68 3.28 0.38
CA ALA A 292 -16.94 4.69 0.07
C ALA A 292 -17.16 4.98 -1.42
N TYR A 293 -17.81 4.06 -2.14
CA TYR A 293 -17.98 4.17 -3.60
C TYR A 293 -19.41 4.48 -4.08
N ASP A 294 -20.45 4.38 -3.23
CA ASP A 294 -21.83 4.59 -3.66
C ASP A 294 -22.44 5.92 -3.16
N PRO A 295 -23.04 6.77 -4.03
CA PRO A 295 -23.34 6.55 -5.44
C PRO A 295 -22.15 6.77 -6.39
N ARG A 296 -21.98 5.85 -7.36
CA ARG A 296 -20.86 5.90 -8.33
C ARG A 296 -20.74 7.22 -9.09
N TRP A 297 -21.85 7.83 -9.50
CA TRP A 297 -21.84 9.11 -10.24
C TRP A 297 -21.20 10.27 -9.47
N TRP A 298 -21.09 10.16 -8.13
CA TRP A 298 -20.46 11.15 -7.26
C TRP A 298 -19.06 10.73 -6.81
N LEU A 299 -18.84 9.42 -6.57
CA LEU A 299 -17.63 8.92 -5.90
C LEU A 299 -16.62 8.27 -6.85
N SER A 300 -16.97 7.93 -8.09
CA SER A 300 -16.07 7.19 -9.00
C SER A 300 -14.74 7.87 -9.29
N ASP A 301 -14.72 9.21 -9.30
CA ASP A 301 -13.52 9.99 -9.57
C ASP A 301 -12.50 9.96 -8.43
N VAL A 302 -12.93 9.54 -7.23
CA VAL A 302 -12.18 9.69 -5.98
C VAL A 302 -12.13 8.43 -5.10
N HIS A 303 -12.98 7.43 -5.37
CA HIS A 303 -12.99 6.14 -4.69
C HIS A 303 -13.19 4.99 -5.68
N CYS A 304 -12.29 4.01 -5.61
CA CYS A 304 -12.45 2.72 -6.26
C CYS A 304 -13.68 1.99 -5.72
N ASP A 305 -14.42 1.35 -6.61
CA ASP A 305 -15.28 0.23 -6.22
C ASP A 305 -14.45 -1.08 -6.07
N PRO A 306 -15.04 -2.17 -5.55
CA PRO A 306 -14.31 -3.42 -5.34
C PRO A 306 -13.70 -4.01 -6.62
N GLU A 307 -14.40 -3.94 -7.75
CA GLU A 307 -13.93 -4.43 -9.04
C GLU A 307 -12.77 -3.57 -9.59
N GLU A 308 -12.83 -2.26 -9.41
CA GLU A 308 -11.74 -1.32 -9.69
C GLU A 308 -10.52 -1.57 -8.83
N ALA A 309 -10.70 -1.91 -7.56
CA ALA A 309 -9.59 -2.24 -6.67
C ALA A 309 -8.87 -3.53 -7.12
N VAL A 310 -9.59 -4.55 -7.59
CA VAL A 310 -8.97 -5.74 -8.18
C VAL A 310 -8.18 -5.39 -9.44
N ARG A 311 -8.74 -4.56 -10.34
CA ARG A 311 -8.00 -4.07 -11.53
C ARG A 311 -6.77 -3.26 -11.14
N ALA A 312 -6.89 -2.40 -10.13
CA ALA A 312 -5.78 -1.60 -9.61
C ALA A 312 -4.63 -2.49 -9.08
N ALA A 313 -4.95 -3.58 -8.37
CA ALA A 313 -3.95 -4.55 -7.91
C ALA A 313 -3.16 -5.16 -9.08
N GLN A 314 -3.84 -5.49 -10.19
CA GLN A 314 -3.20 -5.99 -11.41
C GLN A 314 -2.36 -4.90 -12.10
N ASP A 315 -2.87 -3.68 -12.20
CA ASP A 315 -2.19 -2.56 -12.87
C ASP A 315 -0.92 -2.11 -12.15
N VAL A 316 -0.90 -2.15 -10.80
CA VAL A 316 0.33 -1.92 -10.04
C VAL A 316 1.27 -3.13 -10.05
N GLY A 317 0.83 -4.28 -10.57
CA GLY A 317 1.59 -5.52 -10.58
C GLY A 317 1.83 -6.09 -9.19
N ALA A 318 0.86 -5.94 -8.28
CA ALA A 318 0.96 -6.48 -6.93
C ALA A 318 0.77 -8.00 -6.93
N ARG A 319 1.61 -8.70 -6.16
CA ARG A 319 1.46 -10.15 -5.94
C ARG A 319 0.21 -10.47 -5.11
N ARG A 320 -0.11 -9.60 -4.16
CA ARG A 320 -1.23 -9.77 -3.20
C ARG A 320 -1.99 -8.48 -3.00
N MET A 321 -3.25 -8.60 -2.62
CA MET A 321 -4.11 -7.47 -2.29
C MET A 321 -4.72 -7.66 -0.91
N ALA A 322 -4.62 -6.63 -0.06
CA ALA A 322 -5.41 -6.54 1.17
C ALA A 322 -6.44 -5.40 1.04
N PRO A 323 -7.75 -5.71 0.98
CA PRO A 323 -8.79 -4.69 0.93
C PRO A 323 -8.86 -3.88 2.24
N MET A 324 -9.15 -2.58 2.13
CA MET A 324 -9.29 -1.67 3.27
C MET A 324 -10.39 -0.62 3.03
N HIS A 325 -10.55 0.35 3.95
CA HIS A 325 -11.53 1.44 3.86
C HIS A 325 -13.01 1.00 3.89
N TRP A 326 -13.29 -0.23 4.32
CA TRP A 326 -14.65 -0.78 4.40
C TRP A 326 -14.96 -1.30 5.81
N GLY A 327 -16.25 -1.56 6.07
CA GLY A 327 -16.71 -2.25 7.27
C GLY A 327 -16.41 -1.56 8.60
N THR A 328 -15.99 -0.28 8.61
CA THR A 328 -15.53 0.41 9.83
C THR A 328 -16.32 1.67 10.13
N PHE A 329 -16.45 2.59 9.18
CA PHE A 329 -17.31 3.77 9.26
C PHE A 329 -18.34 3.72 8.13
N VAL A 330 -19.51 4.32 8.35
CA VAL A 330 -20.53 4.49 7.31
C VAL A 330 -20.29 5.87 6.66
N LEU A 331 -19.70 5.85 5.47
CA LEU A 331 -19.27 7.06 4.73
C LEU A 331 -20.10 7.38 3.49
N SER A 332 -20.91 6.42 3.05
CA SER A 332 -21.55 6.35 1.73
C SER A 332 -22.74 5.39 1.79
N ALA A 333 -23.42 5.18 0.66
CA ALA A 333 -24.70 4.48 0.62
C ALA A 333 -24.61 2.94 0.50
N GLU A 334 -23.44 2.35 0.22
CA GLU A 334 -23.36 0.90 -0.02
C GLU A 334 -23.66 0.05 1.23
N PRO A 335 -24.33 -1.11 1.08
CA PRO A 335 -24.51 -2.05 2.19
C PRO A 335 -23.17 -2.47 2.82
N VAL A 336 -23.13 -2.59 4.14
CA VAL A 336 -21.85 -2.71 4.87
C VAL A 336 -21.00 -3.94 4.52
N LEU A 337 -21.63 -5.02 4.07
CA LEU A 337 -20.98 -6.28 3.69
C LEU A 337 -20.79 -6.42 2.16
N GLU A 338 -21.40 -5.53 1.38
CA GLU A 338 -21.30 -5.54 -0.09
C GLU A 338 -19.85 -5.41 -0.58
N PRO A 339 -19.00 -4.51 -0.04
CA PRO A 339 -17.60 -4.39 -0.46
C PRO A 339 -16.84 -5.73 -0.44
N LEU A 340 -16.95 -6.48 0.67
CA LEU A 340 -16.30 -7.78 0.82
C LEU A 340 -16.83 -8.81 -0.18
N THR A 341 -18.14 -8.80 -0.40
CA THR A 341 -18.80 -9.76 -1.29
C THR A 341 -18.35 -9.52 -2.74
N ARG A 342 -18.34 -8.25 -3.17
CA ARG A 342 -17.95 -7.85 -4.51
C ARG A 342 -16.46 -8.02 -4.77
N VAL A 343 -15.58 -7.69 -3.82
CA VAL A 343 -14.13 -7.88 -4.03
C VAL A 343 -13.78 -9.36 -4.20
N ARG A 344 -14.40 -10.26 -3.42
CA ARG A 344 -14.20 -11.72 -3.56
C ARG A 344 -14.66 -12.21 -4.92
N ALA A 345 -15.85 -11.81 -5.36
CA ALA A 345 -16.39 -12.18 -6.67
C ALA A 345 -15.55 -11.61 -7.83
N ALA A 346 -15.08 -10.37 -7.70
CA ALA A 346 -14.21 -9.73 -8.69
C ALA A 346 -12.84 -10.43 -8.79
N TRP A 347 -12.27 -10.81 -7.65
CA TRP A 347 -10.99 -11.53 -7.56
C TRP A 347 -11.07 -12.92 -8.20
N GLU A 348 -12.12 -13.69 -7.87
CA GLU A 348 -12.40 -14.99 -8.47
C GLU A 348 -12.61 -14.88 -9.98
N LYS A 349 -13.42 -13.91 -10.44
CA LYS A 349 -13.67 -13.65 -11.85
C LYS A 349 -12.40 -13.28 -12.63
N ALA A 350 -11.44 -12.62 -11.97
CA ALA A 350 -10.15 -12.29 -12.55
C ALA A 350 -9.19 -13.49 -12.66
N GLY A 351 -9.57 -14.66 -12.10
CA GLY A 351 -8.76 -15.87 -12.13
C GLY A 351 -7.52 -15.80 -11.23
N LEU A 352 -7.55 -14.96 -10.19
CA LEU A 352 -6.44 -14.77 -9.26
C LEU A 352 -6.51 -15.78 -8.11
N ASP A 353 -5.34 -16.16 -7.57
CA ASP A 353 -5.26 -17.13 -6.48
C ASP A 353 -5.98 -16.62 -5.22
N ARG A 354 -6.84 -17.43 -4.62
CA ARG A 354 -7.59 -17.07 -3.42
C ARG A 354 -6.66 -16.70 -2.26
N ASP A 355 -5.50 -17.33 -2.15
CA ASP A 355 -4.57 -17.11 -1.04
C ASP A 355 -3.86 -15.75 -1.15
N ASP A 356 -3.87 -15.13 -2.33
CA ASP A 356 -3.30 -13.80 -2.57
C ASP A 356 -4.31 -12.65 -2.31
N LEU A 357 -5.59 -12.97 -2.03
CA LEU A 357 -6.57 -12.01 -1.50
C LEU A 357 -6.60 -12.05 0.03
N TRP A 358 -6.02 -11.03 0.66
CA TRP A 358 -5.92 -10.87 2.11
C TRP A 358 -7.10 -10.05 2.65
N ASP A 359 -8.30 -10.59 2.52
CA ASP A 359 -9.57 -10.04 3.01
C ASP A 359 -9.77 -10.27 4.52
N LEU A 360 -8.84 -9.71 5.30
CA LEU A 360 -8.72 -9.95 6.75
C LEU A 360 -9.95 -9.45 7.53
N PRO A 361 -10.31 -10.10 8.66
CA PRO A 361 -11.15 -9.48 9.67
C PRO A 361 -10.44 -8.24 10.24
N VAL A 362 -11.22 -7.28 10.76
CA VAL A 362 -10.63 -6.20 11.56
C VAL A 362 -9.97 -6.83 12.79
N GLY A 363 -8.65 -6.62 12.94
CA GLY A 363 -7.77 -7.24 13.94
C GLY A 363 -6.90 -8.37 13.39
N GLY A 364 -7.25 -8.90 12.22
CA GLY A 364 -6.49 -9.95 11.54
C GLY A 364 -5.09 -9.49 11.11
N SER A 365 -4.17 -10.45 11.06
CA SER A 365 -2.78 -10.22 10.65
C SER A 365 -2.31 -11.25 9.62
N ARG A 366 -1.39 -10.84 8.74
CA ARG A 366 -0.68 -11.73 7.80
C ARG A 366 0.79 -11.37 7.73
N VAL A 367 1.59 -12.36 7.36
CA VAL A 367 3.04 -12.26 7.21
C VAL A 367 3.40 -12.56 5.75
N LEU A 368 4.30 -11.76 5.17
CA LEU A 368 4.97 -12.05 3.92
C LEU A 368 6.25 -12.83 4.24
N ASP A 369 6.20 -14.13 4.01
CA ASP A 369 7.36 -15.04 4.15
C ASP A 369 8.39 -14.84 3.04
#